data_AF-A0A850KX52-F1
#
_entry.id   AF-A0A850KX52-F1
#
_cell.length_a   1.000
_cell.length_b   1.000
_cell.length_c   1.000
_cell.angle_alpha   90.00
_cell.angle_beta   90.00
_cell.angle_gamma   90.00
#
_symmetry.space_group_name_H-M   'P 1'
#
loop_
_entity.id
_entity.type
_entity.pdbx_description
1 polymer ?
#
loop_
_entity_poly.entity_id
_entity_poly.type
_entity_poly.pdbx_seq_one_letter_code
_entity_poly.pdbx_strand_id
1 'polypeptide(L)'
;MLDKILKIFAVSLLSLFIMRAQCMDDANITVENSNNNLLGFHFVFRNIVLEDAMKISSMAKQNGYTHIVTLVTDGVELNNAPWKLSKKYVNRSEFKEWISYTKSLGLEIIPELKLLTHQEKFLQDYHPQFLYNDVTYNPNSEVYSEIVFPLINELIELLEPKALHIGHDEAAGHSKYSKNKWLGDDQKIIPADLFVQDVIRLHDYLKSKNIKTWIWGDMLISQKEFPKMLKKHLHGNLFGYGKPLRDQLPRDLVVCDWHYWDEQIDFPTVKTLKSEGFNVIGTTWESEDTTNNFTDYALKNGALGMISSSWFYIQNGDWDTVEKIMKESSAIYYEKRK
;
A
#
# COMPACT_ATOMS: atom_id res chain seq x y z
N MET A 1 46.84 -48.09 -33.89
CA MET A 1 45.61 -47.58 -34.53
C MET A 1 44.44 -48.08 -33.66
N LEU A 2 44.31 -47.61 -32.42
CA LEU A 2 43.10 -46.88 -32.00
C LEU A 2 43.27 -46.03 -30.71
N ASP A 3 44.49 -45.73 -30.25
CA ASP A 3 44.73 -45.00 -28.98
C ASP A 3 45.42 -43.64 -29.11
N LYS A 4 45.50 -43.08 -30.33
CA LYS A 4 46.08 -41.74 -30.58
C LYS A 4 45.09 -40.71 -31.14
N ILE A 5 43.81 -41.05 -31.25
CA ILE A 5 42.78 -40.14 -31.78
C ILE A 5 41.93 -39.50 -30.66
N LEU A 6 41.99 -39.99 -29.42
CA LEU A 6 41.20 -39.44 -28.30
C LEU A 6 41.85 -38.28 -27.52
N LYS A 7 43.09 -37.88 -27.83
CA LYS A 7 43.78 -36.77 -27.13
C LYS A 7 43.87 -35.45 -27.92
N ILE A 8 43.34 -35.40 -29.14
CA ILE A 8 43.31 -34.18 -29.96
C ILE A 8 41.92 -33.52 -30.00
N PHE A 9 40.86 -34.20 -29.52
CA PHE A 9 39.50 -33.63 -29.43
C PHE A 9 39.14 -33.03 -28.06
N ALA A 10 40.02 -33.13 -27.06
CA ALA A 10 39.77 -32.60 -25.70
C ALA A 10 40.37 -31.21 -25.43
N VAL A 11 41.15 -30.63 -26.36
CA VAL A 11 41.77 -29.30 -26.20
C VAL A 11 41.12 -28.23 -27.10
N SER A 12 40.26 -28.65 -28.04
CA SER A 12 39.56 -27.76 -28.98
C SER A 12 38.09 -27.48 -28.61
N LEU A 13 37.57 -28.07 -27.53
CA LEU A 13 36.26 -27.70 -26.96
C LEU A 13 36.35 -26.80 -25.72
N LEU A 14 37.53 -26.66 -25.10
CA LEU A 14 37.72 -25.81 -23.91
C LEU A 14 38.09 -24.36 -24.26
N SER A 15 38.52 -24.10 -25.50
CA SER A 15 38.78 -22.75 -26.03
C SER A 15 37.58 -22.11 -26.72
N LEU A 16 36.49 -22.86 -26.94
CA LEU A 16 35.22 -22.31 -27.43
C LEU A 16 34.26 -21.87 -26.30
N PHE A 17 34.60 -22.18 -25.04
CA PHE A 17 33.78 -21.84 -23.86
C PHE A 17 34.30 -20.64 -23.05
N ILE A 18 35.45 -20.07 -23.42
CA ILE A 18 36.02 -18.87 -22.76
C ILE A 18 35.95 -17.62 -23.67
N MET A 19 35.50 -17.77 -24.91
CA MET A 19 35.30 -16.66 -25.87
C MET A 19 33.81 -16.36 -26.13
N ARG A 20 32.97 -16.48 -25.08
CA ARG A 20 31.59 -15.98 -25.06
C ARG A 20 31.26 -15.16 -23.81
N ALA A 21 32.31 -14.59 -23.21
CA ALA A 21 32.22 -13.67 -22.08
C ALA A 21 32.93 -12.35 -22.45
N GLN A 22 32.52 -11.73 -23.55
CA GLN A 22 32.87 -10.35 -23.98
C GLN A 22 32.29 -10.12 -25.38
N CYS A 23 31.00 -9.79 -25.43
CA CYS A 23 30.28 -9.08 -26.49
C CYS A 23 28.78 -9.33 -26.25
N MET A 24 28.26 -8.71 -25.20
CA MET A 24 26.89 -8.24 -25.17
C MET A 24 27.00 -6.80 -24.68
N ASP A 25 27.58 -5.97 -25.54
CA ASP A 25 27.35 -4.54 -25.47
C ASP A 25 25.84 -4.32 -25.53
N ASP A 26 25.34 -3.61 -24.53
CA ASP A 26 24.24 -2.66 -24.63
C ASP A 26 23.14 -3.04 -25.63
N ALA A 27 22.56 -4.21 -25.42
CA ALA A 27 21.16 -4.39 -25.76
C ALA A 27 20.42 -3.46 -24.80
N ASN A 28 20.16 -2.24 -25.26
CA ASN A 28 19.11 -1.37 -24.77
C ASN A 28 17.92 -2.24 -24.41
N ILE A 29 17.83 -2.63 -23.14
CA ILE A 29 16.57 -2.91 -22.50
C ILE A 29 15.90 -1.56 -22.52
N THR A 30 15.22 -1.26 -23.63
CA THR A 30 14.02 -0.47 -23.59
C THR A 30 13.17 -1.16 -22.56
N VAL A 31 13.32 -0.72 -21.30
CA VAL A 31 12.43 -1.02 -20.20
C VAL A 31 11.06 -0.87 -20.81
N GLU A 32 10.31 -1.95 -20.84
CA GLU A 32 8.93 -1.92 -21.25
C GLU A 32 8.32 -0.68 -20.62
N ASN A 33 7.81 0.22 -21.47
CA ASN A 33 6.74 1.10 -21.07
C ASN A 33 5.57 0.15 -20.71
N SER A 34 5.65 -0.54 -19.58
CA SER A 34 4.48 -1.01 -18.88
C SER A 34 3.74 0.28 -18.57
N ASN A 35 2.71 0.57 -19.36
CA ASN A 35 1.89 1.76 -19.22
C ASN A 35 1.63 1.97 -17.71
N ASN A 36 2.29 2.96 -17.10
CA ASN A 36 2.10 3.38 -15.70
C ASN A 36 0.67 3.94 -15.59
N ASN A 37 -0.31 3.04 -15.65
CA ASN A 37 -1.74 3.30 -15.67
C ASN A 37 -2.35 2.78 -14.37
N LEU A 38 -1.87 3.33 -13.26
CA LEU A 38 -2.43 3.04 -11.95
C LEU A 38 -3.20 4.27 -11.49
N LEU A 39 -4.50 4.22 -11.70
CA LEU A 39 -5.46 5.12 -11.09
C LEU A 39 -6.37 4.27 -10.21
N GLY A 40 -6.18 4.37 -8.89
CA GLY A 40 -6.88 3.57 -7.88
C GLY A 40 -7.96 4.38 -7.17
N PHE A 41 -9.13 3.78 -6.97
CA PHE A 41 -10.15 4.34 -6.08
C PHE A 41 -10.09 3.61 -4.74
N HIS A 42 -9.90 4.37 -3.65
CA HIS A 42 -9.82 3.82 -2.30
C HIS A 42 -11.13 3.99 -1.52
N PHE A 43 -11.63 2.88 -0.96
CA PHE A 43 -12.77 2.90 -0.04
C PHE A 43 -12.64 1.90 1.11
N VAL A 44 -13.51 2.01 2.11
CA VAL A 44 -13.50 1.19 3.33
C VAL A 44 -14.73 0.30 3.42
N PHE A 45 -14.55 -1.01 3.57
CA PHE A 45 -15.63 -1.94 3.92
C PHE A 45 -16.04 -1.79 5.38
N ARG A 46 -16.88 -0.80 5.68
CA ARG A 46 -17.46 -0.58 7.02
C ARG A 46 -18.87 -0.07 6.87
N ASN A 47 -19.87 -0.66 7.52
CA ASN A 47 -21.26 -0.21 7.41
C ASN A 47 -21.78 -0.08 5.96
N ILE A 48 -21.29 -0.91 5.03
CA ILE A 48 -21.76 -0.95 3.63
C ILE A 48 -22.38 -2.31 3.30
N VAL A 49 -23.30 -2.33 2.34
CA VAL A 49 -23.91 -3.55 1.82
C VAL A 49 -23.37 -3.90 0.42
N LEU A 50 -23.73 -5.07 -0.11
CA LEU A 50 -23.26 -5.52 -1.42
C LEU A 50 -23.59 -4.52 -2.54
N GLU A 51 -24.80 -3.95 -2.53
CA GLU A 51 -25.23 -2.96 -3.52
C GLU A 51 -24.30 -1.73 -3.56
N ASP A 52 -23.90 -1.22 -2.39
CA ASP A 52 -22.95 -0.10 -2.29
C ASP A 52 -21.60 -0.48 -2.92
N ALA A 53 -21.08 -1.67 -2.62
CA ALA A 53 -19.81 -2.16 -3.15
C ALA A 53 -19.84 -2.35 -4.68
N MET A 54 -20.95 -2.86 -5.22
CA MET A 54 -21.18 -2.98 -6.67
C MET A 54 -21.28 -1.60 -7.35
N LYS A 55 -22.00 -0.67 -6.73
CA LYS A 55 -22.13 0.72 -7.19
C LYS A 55 -20.76 1.39 -7.30
N ILE A 56 -19.94 1.29 -6.25
CA ILE A 56 -18.57 1.86 -6.24
C ILE A 56 -17.73 1.30 -7.40
N SER A 57 -17.79 -0.01 -7.62
CA SER A 57 -17.00 -0.68 -8.67
C SER A 57 -17.45 -0.24 -10.07
N SER A 58 -18.76 -0.10 -10.27
CA SER A 58 -19.35 0.44 -11.50
C SER A 58 -18.90 1.87 -11.75
N MET A 59 -19.00 2.73 -10.74
CA MET A 59 -18.62 4.14 -10.84
C MET A 59 -17.12 4.30 -11.09
N ALA A 60 -16.28 3.53 -10.42
CA ALA A 60 -14.84 3.51 -10.64
C ALA A 60 -14.54 3.15 -12.11
N LYS A 61 -15.15 2.08 -12.64
CA LYS A 61 -14.98 1.72 -14.05
C LYS A 61 -15.45 2.81 -15.01
N GLN A 62 -16.62 3.41 -14.76
CA GLN A 62 -17.19 4.48 -15.59
C GLN A 62 -16.30 5.72 -15.63
N ASN A 63 -15.65 6.06 -14.52
CA ASN A 63 -14.69 7.15 -14.42
C ASN A 63 -13.27 6.74 -14.85
N GLY A 64 -13.08 5.56 -15.45
CA GLY A 64 -11.78 5.16 -15.99
C GLY A 64 -10.74 4.77 -14.94
N TYR A 65 -11.14 4.45 -13.71
CA TYR A 65 -10.23 3.81 -12.77
C TYR A 65 -9.79 2.45 -13.28
N THR A 66 -8.61 2.04 -12.82
CA THR A 66 -7.97 0.76 -13.19
C THR A 66 -7.87 -0.17 -11.99
N HIS A 67 -7.83 0.40 -10.80
CA HIS A 67 -7.69 -0.34 -9.55
C HIS A 67 -8.77 0.07 -8.54
N ILE A 68 -9.19 -0.89 -7.74
CA ILE A 68 -9.86 -0.68 -6.48
C ILE A 68 -8.86 -0.98 -5.37
N VAL A 69 -8.59 0.00 -4.53
CA VAL A 69 -7.87 -0.22 -3.27
C VAL A 69 -8.93 -0.25 -2.17
N THR A 70 -8.95 -1.27 -1.32
CA THR A 70 -10.04 -1.37 -0.35
C THR A 70 -9.57 -1.79 1.03
N LEU A 71 -9.90 -1.00 2.05
CA LEU A 71 -9.67 -1.39 3.43
C LEU A 71 -10.71 -2.43 3.84
N VAL A 72 -10.24 -3.65 4.04
CA VAL A 72 -11.02 -4.77 4.56
C VAL A 72 -11.01 -4.71 6.10
N THR A 73 -12.19 -4.60 6.69
CA THR A 73 -12.41 -4.46 8.15
C THR A 73 -13.78 -5.05 8.50
N ASP A 74 -14.31 -4.72 9.68
CA ASP A 74 -15.63 -5.04 10.25
C ASP A 74 -16.88 -4.93 9.33
N GLY A 75 -16.79 -4.39 8.13
CA GLY A 75 -17.84 -4.51 7.11
C GLY A 75 -17.76 -5.78 6.25
N VAL A 76 -16.80 -6.68 6.46
CA VAL A 76 -16.67 -7.96 5.75
C VAL A 76 -16.62 -9.11 6.75
N GLU A 77 -17.43 -10.13 6.49
CA GLU A 77 -17.34 -11.43 7.16
C GLU A 77 -16.24 -12.29 6.53
N LEU A 78 -15.27 -12.68 7.35
CA LEU A 78 -14.18 -13.59 7.03
C LEU A 78 -14.03 -14.63 8.14
N ASN A 79 -13.53 -15.81 7.80
CA ASN A 79 -13.36 -16.89 8.78
C ASN A 79 -12.28 -16.57 9.82
N ASN A 80 -11.24 -15.85 9.42
CA ASN A 80 -10.07 -15.53 10.25
C ASN A 80 -10.02 -14.06 10.67
N ALA A 81 -11.12 -13.32 10.53
CA ALA A 81 -11.18 -11.93 10.96
C ALA A 81 -11.15 -11.80 12.49
N PRO A 82 -10.29 -10.96 13.07
CA PRO A 82 -10.25 -10.71 14.52
C PRO A 82 -11.30 -9.69 14.99
N TRP A 83 -12.17 -9.21 14.10
CA TRP A 83 -13.13 -8.14 14.39
C TRP A 83 -14.56 -8.65 14.56
N LYS A 84 -15.33 -7.89 15.34
CA LYS A 84 -16.78 -8.02 15.37
C LYS A 84 -17.40 -7.27 14.18
N LEU A 85 -18.34 -7.92 13.52
CA LEU A 85 -19.05 -7.33 12.39
C LEU A 85 -19.80 -6.05 12.78
N SER A 86 -19.71 -5.06 11.90
CA SER A 86 -20.45 -3.81 11.95
C SER A 86 -21.94 -4.05 11.65
N LYS A 87 -22.78 -3.01 11.82
CA LYS A 87 -24.24 -3.14 11.70
C LYS A 87 -24.68 -3.53 10.29
N LYS A 88 -23.96 -3.04 9.28
CA LYS A 88 -24.13 -3.43 7.88
C LYS A 88 -22.81 -4.00 7.41
N TYR A 89 -22.84 -5.23 6.94
CA TYR A 89 -21.66 -5.93 6.44
C TYR A 89 -22.04 -6.72 5.20
N VAL A 90 -21.02 -7.08 4.42
CA VAL A 90 -21.13 -8.09 3.37
C VAL A 90 -20.73 -9.43 3.96
N ASN A 91 -21.58 -10.44 3.82
CA ASN A 91 -21.23 -11.80 4.21
C ASN A 91 -20.18 -12.38 3.24
N ARG A 92 -19.59 -13.52 3.60
CA ARG A 92 -18.50 -14.08 2.78
C ARG A 92 -18.91 -14.43 1.34
N SER A 93 -20.17 -14.81 1.10
CA SER A 93 -20.68 -15.08 -0.25
C SER A 93 -20.83 -13.80 -1.06
N GLU A 94 -21.39 -12.76 -0.46
CA GLU A 94 -21.55 -11.43 -1.07
C GLU A 94 -20.19 -10.81 -1.38
N PHE A 95 -19.21 -10.98 -0.50
CA PHE A 95 -17.84 -10.51 -0.76
C PHE A 95 -17.23 -11.18 -1.99
N LYS A 96 -17.40 -12.50 -2.15
CA LYS A 96 -16.97 -13.23 -3.36
C LYS A 96 -17.71 -12.77 -4.62
N GLU A 97 -18.99 -12.45 -4.49
CA GLU A 97 -19.79 -11.91 -5.58
C GLU A 97 -19.23 -10.55 -6.03
N TRP A 98 -18.98 -9.65 -5.09
CA TRP A 98 -18.34 -8.36 -5.35
C TRP A 98 -16.95 -8.49 -5.99
N ILE A 99 -16.12 -9.41 -5.52
CA ILE A 99 -14.80 -9.69 -6.11
C ILE A 99 -14.95 -10.10 -7.58
N SER A 100 -15.86 -11.04 -7.84
CA SER A 100 -16.10 -11.56 -9.20
C SER A 100 -16.60 -10.47 -10.13
N TYR A 101 -17.54 -9.65 -9.64
CA TYR A 101 -18.07 -8.52 -10.40
C TYR A 101 -17.00 -7.47 -10.71
N THR A 102 -16.23 -7.06 -9.70
CA THR A 102 -15.17 -6.04 -9.85
C THR A 102 -14.11 -6.49 -10.84
N LYS A 103 -13.66 -7.76 -10.75
CA LYS A 103 -12.76 -8.37 -11.73
C LYS A 103 -13.38 -8.42 -13.13
N SER A 104 -14.68 -8.69 -13.26
CA SER A 104 -15.37 -8.70 -14.58
C SER A 104 -15.38 -7.35 -15.28
N LEU A 105 -15.31 -6.23 -14.52
CA LEU A 105 -15.15 -4.87 -15.05
C LEU A 105 -13.72 -4.58 -15.55
N GLY A 106 -12.78 -5.49 -15.33
CA GLY A 106 -11.36 -5.32 -15.60
C GLY A 106 -10.64 -4.45 -14.57
N LEU A 107 -11.21 -4.31 -13.36
CA LEU A 107 -10.57 -3.60 -12.24
C LEU A 107 -9.70 -4.58 -11.44
N GLU A 108 -8.47 -4.18 -11.16
CA GLU A 108 -7.59 -4.91 -10.25
C GLU A 108 -7.89 -4.54 -8.79
N ILE A 109 -7.95 -5.51 -7.88
CA ILE A 109 -8.29 -5.27 -6.46
C ILE A 109 -7.01 -5.39 -5.62
N ILE A 110 -6.71 -4.34 -4.86
CA ILE A 110 -5.62 -4.31 -3.88
C ILE A 110 -6.25 -4.23 -2.48
N PRO A 111 -6.28 -5.34 -1.70
CA PRO A 111 -6.75 -5.29 -0.33
C PRO A 111 -5.79 -4.50 0.55
N GLU A 112 -6.35 -3.66 1.41
CA GLU A 112 -5.69 -3.03 2.53
C GLU A 112 -6.15 -3.68 3.83
N LEU A 113 -5.18 -3.95 4.71
CA LEU A 113 -5.41 -4.25 6.12
C LEU A 113 -4.73 -3.15 6.95
N LYS A 114 -5.38 -2.71 8.03
CA LYS A 114 -4.74 -1.85 9.03
C LYS A 114 -3.94 -2.74 9.98
N LEU A 115 -2.75 -3.14 9.54
CA LEU A 115 -1.78 -3.87 10.36
C LEU A 115 -0.89 -2.88 11.11
N LEU A 116 -0.30 -3.38 12.18
CA LEU A 116 0.46 -2.71 13.22
C LEU A 116 -0.35 -1.73 14.06
N THR A 117 -0.83 -0.66 13.45
CA THR A 117 -1.51 0.48 14.09
C THR A 117 -3.02 0.36 13.94
N HIS A 118 -3.79 1.26 14.57
CA HIS A 118 -5.26 1.25 14.52
C HIS A 118 -5.92 -0.02 15.08
N GLN A 119 -5.29 -0.67 16.05
CA GLN A 119 -5.78 -1.92 16.63
C GLN A 119 -6.96 -1.74 17.60
N GLU A 120 -7.37 -0.50 17.90
CA GLU A 120 -8.68 -0.20 18.51
C GLU A 120 -9.85 -0.74 17.66
N LYS A 121 -9.62 -0.96 16.38
CA LYS A 121 -10.63 -1.48 15.45
C LYS A 121 -10.67 -3.00 15.39
N PHE A 122 -9.66 -3.69 15.95
CA PHE A 122 -9.43 -5.12 15.71
C PHE A 122 -9.09 -5.89 16.97
N LEU A 123 -7.95 -5.59 17.61
CA LEU A 123 -7.39 -6.44 18.65
C LEU A 123 -7.64 -5.92 20.06
N GLN A 124 -7.89 -4.62 20.23
CA GLN A 124 -7.99 -3.99 21.55
C GLN A 124 -8.98 -4.69 22.49
N ASP A 125 -10.18 -4.98 22.01
CA ASP A 125 -11.25 -5.55 22.84
C ASP A 125 -11.22 -7.09 22.90
N TYR A 126 -10.52 -7.76 21.99
CA TYR A 126 -10.63 -9.22 21.78
C TYR A 126 -9.32 -9.98 21.99
N HIS A 127 -8.19 -9.33 21.72
CA HIS A 127 -6.85 -9.92 21.81
C HIS A 127 -5.83 -8.95 22.45
N PRO A 128 -6.12 -8.37 23.63
CA PRO A 128 -5.23 -7.38 24.26
C PRO A 128 -3.86 -7.95 24.62
N GLN A 129 -3.72 -9.28 24.76
CA GLN A 129 -2.44 -9.95 25.00
C GLN A 129 -1.42 -9.75 23.86
N PHE A 130 -1.88 -9.40 22.67
CA PHE A 130 -1.02 -9.13 21.52
C PHE A 130 -0.63 -7.65 21.37
N LEU A 131 -1.07 -6.78 22.27
CA LEU A 131 -0.83 -5.36 22.17
C LEU A 131 0.50 -4.92 22.77
N TYR A 132 1.17 -3.97 22.10
CA TYR A 132 2.30 -3.21 22.64
C TYR A 132 1.83 -1.99 23.44
N ASN A 133 0.81 -1.31 22.91
CA ASN A 133 0.04 -0.25 23.55
C ASN A 133 -1.43 -0.40 23.13
N ASP A 134 -2.31 0.46 23.64
CA ASP A 134 -3.77 0.32 23.46
C ASP A 134 -4.23 0.12 22.01
N VAL A 135 -3.49 0.63 21.02
CA VAL A 135 -3.91 0.63 19.62
C VAL A 135 -2.85 0.12 18.64
N THR A 136 -1.77 -0.51 19.14
CA THR A 136 -0.68 -1.03 18.32
C THR A 136 -0.32 -2.44 18.78
N TYR A 137 -0.30 -3.42 17.88
CA TYR A 137 0.13 -4.77 18.26
C TYR A 137 1.64 -4.84 18.49
N ASN A 138 2.08 -5.85 19.24
CA ASN A 138 3.48 -6.13 19.53
C ASN A 138 4.09 -7.07 18.47
N PRO A 139 5.08 -6.61 17.67
CA PRO A 139 5.75 -7.44 16.68
C PRO A 139 6.50 -8.66 17.23
N ASN A 140 6.71 -8.75 18.54
CA ASN A 140 7.34 -9.89 19.19
C ASN A 140 6.34 -10.87 19.82
N SER A 141 5.04 -10.67 19.61
CA SER A 141 4.00 -11.59 20.08
C SER A 141 3.62 -12.63 19.02
N GLU A 142 2.80 -13.60 19.43
CA GLU A 142 2.25 -14.65 18.55
C GLU A 142 1.14 -14.15 17.60
N VAL A 143 0.91 -12.83 17.52
CA VAL A 143 -0.13 -12.22 16.68
C VAL A 143 -0.05 -12.64 15.21
N TYR A 144 1.14 -12.97 14.71
CA TYR A 144 1.33 -13.35 13.31
C TYR A 144 0.81 -14.75 12.98
N SER A 145 1.18 -15.73 13.80
CA SER A 145 0.78 -17.13 13.63
C SER A 145 -0.71 -17.29 13.93
N GLU A 146 -1.22 -16.54 14.91
CA GLU A 146 -2.61 -16.66 15.36
C GLU A 146 -3.62 -15.81 14.58
N ILE A 147 -3.23 -14.63 14.08
CA ILE A 147 -4.18 -13.68 13.47
C ILE A 147 -3.73 -13.18 12.10
N VAL A 148 -2.55 -12.54 12.02
CA VAL A 148 -2.18 -11.76 10.83
C VAL A 148 -1.99 -12.65 9.60
N PHE A 149 -1.24 -13.75 9.71
CA PHE A 149 -1.03 -14.65 8.57
C PHE A 149 -2.27 -15.45 8.17
N PRO A 150 -3.08 -16.00 9.10
CA PRO A 150 -4.38 -16.57 8.76
C PRO A 150 -5.28 -15.61 7.97
N LEU A 151 -5.40 -14.36 8.43
CA LEU A 151 -6.21 -13.34 7.75
C LEU A 151 -5.66 -12.98 6.36
N ILE A 152 -4.34 -12.76 6.25
CA ILE A 152 -3.68 -12.51 4.96
C ILE A 152 -3.91 -13.67 3.99
N ASN A 153 -3.75 -14.93 4.44
CA ASN A 153 -3.94 -16.10 3.58
C ASN A 153 -5.38 -16.20 3.07
N GLU A 154 -6.37 -15.95 3.92
CA GLU A 154 -7.77 -15.96 3.49
C GLU A 154 -8.04 -14.89 2.43
N LEU A 155 -7.50 -13.68 2.59
CA LEU A 155 -7.63 -12.64 1.57
C LEU A 155 -6.91 -12.99 0.27
N ILE A 156 -5.74 -13.61 0.35
CA ILE A 156 -5.01 -14.08 -0.83
C ILE A 156 -5.81 -15.15 -1.57
N GLU A 157 -6.41 -16.11 -0.86
CA GLU A 157 -7.26 -17.15 -1.44
C GLU A 157 -8.50 -16.55 -2.14
N LEU A 158 -9.12 -15.55 -1.52
CA LEU A 158 -10.34 -14.93 -2.05
C LEU A 158 -10.08 -14.00 -3.23
N LEU A 159 -9.03 -13.18 -3.14
CA LEU A 159 -8.78 -12.07 -4.06
C LEU A 159 -7.74 -12.39 -5.13
N GLU A 160 -6.82 -13.31 -4.87
CA GLU A 160 -5.63 -13.56 -5.70
C GLU A 160 -4.90 -12.25 -6.10
N PRO A 161 -4.56 -11.37 -5.13
CA PRO A 161 -4.12 -10.03 -5.44
C PRO A 161 -2.65 -10.00 -5.87
N LYS A 162 -2.26 -9.05 -6.73
CA LYS A 162 -0.84 -8.83 -7.08
C LYS A 162 -0.09 -8.02 -6.02
N ALA A 163 -0.82 -7.29 -5.18
CA ALA A 163 -0.27 -6.55 -4.06
C ALA A 163 -1.24 -6.54 -2.87
N LEU A 164 -0.69 -6.36 -1.67
CA LEU A 164 -1.46 -6.16 -0.45
C LEU A 164 -0.92 -4.93 0.28
N HIS A 165 -1.82 -4.05 0.70
CA HIS A 165 -1.51 -2.85 1.46
C HIS A 165 -1.57 -3.13 2.96
N ILE A 166 -0.44 -3.00 3.66
CA ILE A 166 -0.31 -3.39 5.08
C ILE A 166 -0.73 -2.30 6.06
N GLY A 167 -1.09 -1.11 5.56
CA GLY A 167 -1.53 0.00 6.40
C GLY A 167 -0.32 0.73 6.99
N HIS A 168 -0.15 0.61 8.32
CA HIS A 168 0.94 1.21 9.12
C HIS A 168 0.96 2.74 9.22
N ASP A 169 -0.17 3.39 8.94
CA ASP A 169 -0.35 4.83 9.12
C ASP A 169 -0.52 5.22 10.59
N GLU A 170 -0.22 6.48 10.89
CA GLU A 170 -0.58 7.18 12.12
C GLU A 170 -0.19 6.46 13.43
N ALA A 171 1.02 5.87 13.48
CA ALA A 171 1.48 5.15 14.66
C ALA A 171 1.25 5.96 15.95
N ALA A 172 0.51 5.38 16.89
CA ALA A 172 -0.04 6.13 18.01
C ALA A 172 1.06 6.78 18.85
N GLY A 173 0.94 8.09 19.03
CA GLY A 173 1.96 8.91 19.67
C GLY A 173 2.90 9.65 18.72
N HIS A 174 2.75 9.53 17.39
CA HIS A 174 3.55 10.29 16.40
C HIS A 174 3.42 11.83 16.57
N SER A 175 2.36 12.29 17.24
CA SER A 175 2.13 13.68 17.61
C SER A 175 1.52 13.79 19.01
N LYS A 176 1.53 14.99 19.61
CA LYS A 176 0.87 15.24 20.90
C LYS A 176 -0.64 14.92 20.84
N TYR A 177 -1.29 15.28 19.73
CA TYR A 177 -2.71 14.99 19.53
C TYR A 177 -2.97 13.48 19.50
N SER A 178 -2.21 12.75 18.68
CA SER A 178 -2.30 11.29 18.58
C SER A 178 -2.01 10.60 19.91
N LYS A 179 -0.98 11.04 20.65
CA LYS A 179 -0.69 10.54 22.00
C LYS A 179 -1.91 10.70 22.92
N ASN A 180 -2.45 11.91 23.01
CA ASN A 180 -3.60 12.19 23.89
C ASN A 180 -4.88 11.45 23.48
N LYS A 181 -5.03 11.14 22.19
CA LYS A 181 -6.21 10.45 21.66
C LYS A 181 -6.18 8.95 21.91
N TRP A 182 -5.00 8.33 21.82
CA TRP A 182 -4.88 6.88 21.70
C TRP A 182 -4.00 6.20 22.74
N LEU A 183 -3.17 6.93 23.47
CA LEU A 183 -2.25 6.35 24.44
C LEU A 183 -2.62 6.79 25.86
N GLY A 184 -2.66 5.83 26.78
CA GLY A 184 -2.63 6.13 28.21
C GLY A 184 -1.34 6.84 28.63
N ASP A 185 -1.35 7.47 29.82
CA ASP A 185 -0.25 8.33 30.29
C ASP A 185 1.13 7.63 30.29
N ASP A 186 1.16 6.35 30.66
CA ASP A 186 2.37 5.53 30.75
C ASP A 186 2.73 4.81 29.43
N GLN A 187 1.88 4.91 28.41
CA GLN A 187 2.09 4.24 27.14
C GLN A 187 2.97 5.05 26.20
N LYS A 188 3.67 4.31 25.33
CA LYS A 188 4.62 4.85 24.37
C LYS A 188 4.24 4.43 22.96
N ILE A 189 4.62 5.28 22.00
CA ILE A 189 4.65 4.87 20.60
C ILE A 189 5.53 3.63 20.45
N ILE A 190 5.19 2.79 19.49
CA ILE A 190 6.04 1.69 19.08
C ILE A 190 7.43 2.20 18.64
N PRO A 191 8.51 1.61 19.17
CA PRO A 191 9.88 1.88 18.73
C PRO A 191 10.07 1.64 17.22
N ALA A 192 10.92 2.45 16.58
CA ALA A 192 11.13 2.40 15.13
C ALA A 192 11.75 1.08 14.66
N ASP A 193 12.58 0.42 15.48
CA ASP A 193 13.14 -0.90 15.22
C ASP A 193 12.06 -1.99 15.17
N LEU A 194 11.09 -1.95 16.10
CA LEU A 194 9.93 -2.85 16.06
C LEU A 194 9.01 -2.57 14.86
N PHE A 195 8.85 -1.30 14.47
CA PHE A 195 8.12 -0.93 13.26
C PHE A 195 8.79 -1.51 12.01
N VAL A 196 10.12 -1.33 11.86
CA VAL A 196 10.89 -1.90 10.74
C VAL A 196 10.81 -3.42 10.72
N GLN A 197 10.93 -4.05 11.89
CA GLN A 197 10.82 -5.50 12.03
C GLN A 197 9.45 -6.00 11.54
N ASP A 198 8.36 -5.32 11.87
CA ASP A 198 7.02 -5.67 11.40
C ASP A 198 6.90 -5.56 9.88
N VAL A 199 7.34 -4.44 9.30
CA VAL A 199 7.30 -4.21 7.85
C VAL A 199 8.10 -5.28 7.11
N ILE A 200 9.33 -5.59 7.55
CA ILE A 200 10.18 -6.60 6.91
C ILE A 200 9.53 -7.98 7.00
N ARG A 201 8.97 -8.35 8.16
CA ARG A 201 8.31 -9.65 8.33
C ARG A 201 7.11 -9.81 7.39
N LEU A 202 6.25 -8.79 7.29
CA LEU A 202 5.10 -8.81 6.39
C LEU A 202 5.54 -8.78 4.93
N HIS A 203 6.55 -7.97 4.60
CA HIS A 203 7.14 -7.92 3.28
C HIS A 203 7.67 -9.29 2.83
N ASP A 204 8.51 -9.94 3.63
CA ASP A 204 9.11 -11.22 3.29
C ASP A 204 8.04 -12.32 3.17
N TYR A 205 7.02 -12.28 4.03
CA TYR A 205 5.87 -13.19 3.94
C TYR A 205 5.09 -13.03 2.64
N LEU A 206 4.74 -11.80 2.26
CA LEU A 206 4.03 -11.51 1.00
C LEU A 206 4.89 -11.82 -0.22
N LYS A 207 6.19 -11.49 -0.17
CA LYS A 207 7.16 -11.78 -1.23
C LYS A 207 7.31 -13.28 -1.48
N SER A 208 7.29 -14.10 -0.43
CA SER A 208 7.29 -15.58 -0.57
C SER A 208 6.08 -16.12 -1.34
N LYS A 209 5.00 -15.34 -1.42
CA LYS A 209 3.77 -15.65 -2.16
C LYS A 209 3.68 -14.88 -3.48
N ASN A 210 4.75 -14.21 -3.91
CA ASN A 210 4.82 -13.36 -5.10
C ASN A 210 3.82 -12.18 -5.06
N ILE A 211 3.60 -11.61 -3.88
CA ILE A 211 2.71 -10.46 -3.68
C ILE A 211 3.54 -9.25 -3.28
N LYS A 212 3.30 -8.12 -3.96
CA LYS A 212 3.96 -6.84 -3.62
C LYS A 212 3.38 -6.24 -2.35
N THR A 213 4.22 -5.56 -1.58
CA THR A 213 3.80 -4.90 -0.33
C THR A 213 3.62 -3.41 -0.55
N TRP A 214 2.43 -2.91 -0.25
CA TRP A 214 2.12 -1.48 -0.23
C TRP A 214 2.00 -0.98 1.22
N ILE A 215 2.38 0.27 1.49
CA ILE A 215 2.37 0.87 2.83
C ILE A 215 2.02 2.34 2.76
N TRP A 216 1.34 2.89 3.78
CA TRP A 216 1.14 4.34 3.89
C TRP A 216 2.46 5.06 4.17
N GLY A 217 2.64 6.24 3.55
CA GLY A 217 3.90 6.96 3.53
C GLY A 217 4.24 7.80 4.75
N ASP A 218 3.26 8.14 5.60
CA ASP A 218 3.39 9.20 6.60
C ASP A 218 4.45 8.95 7.67
N MET A 219 4.63 7.69 8.08
CA MET A 219 5.67 7.32 9.05
C MET A 219 7.09 7.37 8.46
N LEU A 220 7.19 7.36 7.13
CA LEU A 220 8.43 7.38 6.38
C LEU A 220 8.93 8.80 6.10
N ILE A 221 8.12 9.84 6.31
CA ILE A 221 8.44 11.24 5.96
C ILE A 221 8.24 12.17 7.16
N SER A 222 9.06 13.20 7.27
CA SER A 222 9.10 14.05 8.48
C SER A 222 9.06 15.55 8.16
N GLN A 223 8.58 16.34 9.12
CA GLN A 223 8.57 17.80 9.03
C GLN A 223 10.00 18.37 8.98
N LYS A 224 10.97 17.69 9.59
CA LYS A 224 12.38 18.11 9.53
C LYS A 224 12.93 18.02 8.11
N GLU A 225 12.51 17.01 7.35
CA GLU A 225 12.92 16.82 5.96
C GLU A 225 12.13 17.72 5.01
N PHE A 226 10.84 17.92 5.27
CA PHE A 226 9.92 18.65 4.38
C PHE A 226 9.20 19.79 5.11
N PRO A 227 9.91 20.83 5.57
CA PRO A 227 9.36 21.85 6.47
C PRO A 227 8.28 22.74 5.86
N LYS A 228 8.12 22.73 4.53
CA LYS A 228 7.12 23.53 3.80
C LYS A 228 5.81 22.78 3.52
N MET A 229 5.78 21.46 3.71
CA MET A 229 4.58 20.65 3.48
C MET A 229 3.71 20.60 4.74
N LEU A 230 2.43 20.23 4.60
CA LEU A 230 1.53 20.19 5.75
C LEU A 230 1.95 19.12 6.75
N LYS A 231 2.27 19.58 7.97
CA LYS A 231 2.73 18.73 9.08
C LYS A 231 1.83 17.53 9.37
N LYS A 232 0.52 17.67 9.15
CA LYS A 232 -0.48 16.62 9.44
C LYS A 232 -0.41 15.39 8.53
N HIS A 233 0.47 15.41 7.52
CA HIS A 233 0.75 14.26 6.64
C HIS A 233 2.18 13.73 6.83
N LEU A 234 2.97 14.37 7.72
CA LEU A 234 4.38 14.05 7.95
C LEU A 234 4.55 13.52 9.36
N HIS A 235 4.45 12.21 9.55
CA HIS A 235 4.37 11.58 10.87
C HIS A 235 5.69 10.99 11.37
N GLY A 236 6.71 10.90 10.52
CA GLY A 236 8.04 10.38 10.85
C GLY A 236 8.92 11.31 11.70
N ASN A 237 8.38 12.06 12.66
CA ASN A 237 9.11 13.09 13.41
C ASN A 237 9.86 12.58 14.65
N LEU A 238 9.58 11.35 15.08
CA LEU A 238 10.17 10.78 16.29
C LEU A 238 11.48 10.05 16.01
N PHE A 239 12.25 9.78 17.06
CA PHE A 239 13.55 9.11 16.93
C PHE A 239 13.43 7.79 16.18
N GLY A 240 14.29 7.59 15.18
CA GLY A 240 14.30 6.41 14.31
C GLY A 240 13.26 6.40 13.19
N TYR A 241 12.28 7.31 13.20
CA TYR A 241 11.30 7.48 12.12
C TYR A 241 11.79 8.46 11.03
N GLY A 242 11.08 8.54 9.90
CA GLY A 242 11.50 9.38 8.76
C GLY A 242 12.66 8.73 7.99
N LYS A 243 13.67 9.52 7.58
CA LYS A 243 14.86 9.02 6.86
C LYS A 243 15.53 7.77 7.49
N PRO A 244 15.84 7.73 8.81
CA PRO A 244 16.41 6.52 9.43
C PRO A 244 15.56 5.26 9.30
N LEU A 245 14.23 5.40 9.27
CA LEU A 245 13.31 4.28 9.02
C LEU A 245 13.48 3.81 7.58
N ARG A 246 13.40 4.75 6.62
CA ARG A 246 13.54 4.47 5.19
C ARG A 246 14.84 3.75 4.87
N ASP A 247 15.94 4.10 5.54
CA ASP A 247 17.24 3.47 5.32
C ASP A 247 17.24 1.94 5.55
N GLN A 248 16.34 1.44 6.38
CA GLN A 248 16.27 0.03 6.77
C GLN A 248 15.21 -0.78 5.97
N LEU A 249 14.34 -0.12 5.21
CA LEU A 249 13.20 -0.78 4.56
C LEU A 249 13.53 -1.37 3.17
N PRO A 250 12.88 -2.46 2.74
CA PRO A 250 13.02 -2.99 1.38
C PRO A 250 12.67 -1.93 0.31
N ARG A 251 13.52 -1.79 -0.71
CA ARG A 251 13.34 -0.76 -1.76
C ARG A 251 12.23 -1.09 -2.76
N ASP A 252 11.83 -2.36 -2.85
CA ASP A 252 10.72 -2.81 -3.67
C ASP A 252 9.33 -2.53 -3.06
N LEU A 253 9.26 -1.96 -1.85
CA LEU A 253 8.00 -1.45 -1.29
C LEU A 253 7.36 -0.39 -2.18
N VAL A 254 6.03 -0.41 -2.23
CA VAL A 254 5.22 0.66 -2.84
C VAL A 254 4.71 1.58 -1.73
N VAL A 255 5.19 2.80 -1.71
CA VAL A 255 4.80 3.82 -0.72
C VAL A 255 3.62 4.61 -1.27
N CYS A 256 2.50 4.56 -0.56
CA CYS A 256 1.31 5.38 -0.81
C CYS A 256 1.46 6.72 -0.07
N ASP A 257 2.00 7.73 -0.75
CA ASP A 257 2.31 9.04 -0.20
C ASP A 257 1.05 9.92 -0.22
N TRP A 258 0.46 10.18 0.94
CA TRP A 258 -0.88 10.78 1.03
C TRP A 258 -0.86 12.24 1.46
N HIS A 259 -1.53 13.10 0.68
CA HIS A 259 -1.66 14.54 0.95
C HIS A 259 -3.04 15.01 0.50
N TYR A 260 -3.83 15.59 1.41
CA TYR A 260 -5.27 15.80 1.17
C TYR A 260 -5.72 17.27 1.12
N TRP A 261 -4.93 18.19 1.67
CA TRP A 261 -5.29 19.61 1.77
C TRP A 261 -4.08 20.53 1.59
N ASP A 262 -3.01 20.01 1.00
CA ASP A 262 -1.77 20.73 0.72
C ASP A 262 -1.99 21.68 -0.46
N GLU A 263 -1.77 22.97 -0.24
CA GLU A 263 -1.99 23.99 -1.26
C GLU A 263 -0.74 24.27 -2.12
N GLN A 264 0.43 23.78 -1.69
CA GLN A 264 1.66 23.96 -2.45
C GLN A 264 1.66 23.18 -3.77
N ILE A 265 2.49 23.64 -4.71
CA ILE A 265 2.68 22.99 -6.01
C ILE A 265 3.72 21.85 -5.91
N ASP A 266 4.70 21.99 -5.01
CA ASP A 266 5.80 21.05 -4.87
C ASP A 266 5.58 20.02 -3.76
N PHE A 267 5.69 18.74 -4.10
CA PHE A 267 5.59 17.60 -3.17
C PHE A 267 6.90 16.80 -3.14
N PRO A 268 8.00 17.37 -2.60
CA PRO A 268 9.34 16.80 -2.68
C PRO A 268 9.48 15.38 -2.10
N THR A 269 8.53 14.93 -1.29
CA THR A 269 8.42 13.54 -0.80
C THR A 269 8.50 12.52 -1.92
N VAL A 270 7.75 12.70 -3.02
CA VAL A 270 7.75 11.77 -4.16
C VAL A 270 9.15 11.65 -4.76
N LYS A 271 9.77 12.79 -5.08
CA LYS A 271 11.10 12.81 -5.68
C LYS A 271 12.14 12.17 -4.77
N THR A 272 12.11 12.48 -3.47
CA THR A 272 13.02 11.91 -2.49
C THR A 272 12.86 10.39 -2.41
N LEU A 273 11.64 9.89 -2.21
CA LEU A 273 11.35 8.46 -2.12
C LEU A 273 11.78 7.71 -3.38
N LYS A 274 11.46 8.25 -4.57
CA LYS A 274 11.89 7.69 -5.86
C LYS A 274 13.41 7.66 -5.99
N SER A 275 14.11 8.73 -5.60
CA SER A 275 15.57 8.78 -5.66
C SER A 275 16.26 7.82 -4.69
N GLU A 276 15.59 7.47 -3.59
CA GLU A 276 16.06 6.48 -2.61
C GLU A 276 15.75 5.03 -3.03
N GLY A 277 15.05 4.84 -4.16
CA GLY A 277 14.79 3.55 -4.78
C GLY A 277 13.39 2.98 -4.54
N PHE A 278 12.51 3.68 -3.82
CA PHE A 278 11.15 3.22 -3.57
C PHE A 278 10.26 3.36 -4.80
N ASN A 279 9.21 2.54 -4.85
CA ASN A 279 8.05 2.81 -5.68
C ASN A 279 7.11 3.76 -4.94
N VAL A 280 6.47 4.67 -5.66
CA VAL A 280 5.60 5.69 -5.05
C VAL A 280 4.29 5.77 -5.82
N ILE A 281 3.18 5.83 -5.10
CA ILE A 281 1.85 6.18 -5.60
C ILE A 281 1.39 7.38 -4.78
N GLY A 282 0.97 8.45 -5.44
CA GLY A 282 0.41 9.61 -4.73
C GLY A 282 -1.04 9.32 -4.32
N THR A 283 -1.46 9.74 -3.13
CA THR A 283 -2.83 9.55 -2.66
C THR A 283 -3.46 10.88 -2.28
N THR A 284 -4.61 11.19 -2.88
CA THR A 284 -5.38 12.41 -2.65
C THR A 284 -6.76 12.10 -2.08
N TRP A 285 -7.52 13.14 -1.73
CA TRP A 285 -8.86 13.02 -1.17
C TRP A 285 -9.83 14.04 -1.79
N GLU A 286 -10.41 14.96 -1.00
CA GLU A 286 -11.53 15.82 -1.42
C GLU A 286 -11.11 17.14 -2.09
N SER A 287 -9.88 17.61 -1.86
CA SER A 287 -9.43 18.90 -2.37
C SER A 287 -9.02 18.79 -3.84
N GLU A 288 -9.76 19.47 -4.72
CA GLU A 288 -9.43 19.56 -6.15
C GLU A 288 -8.06 20.21 -6.36
N ASP A 289 -7.77 21.32 -5.67
CA ASP A 289 -6.47 22.02 -5.76
C ASP A 289 -5.30 21.11 -5.36
N THR A 290 -5.43 20.43 -4.22
CA THR A 290 -4.41 19.46 -3.77
C THR A 290 -4.27 18.34 -4.80
N THR A 291 -5.39 17.84 -5.31
CA THR A 291 -5.40 16.75 -6.30
C THR A 291 -4.71 17.17 -7.60
N ASN A 292 -4.98 18.37 -8.11
CA ASN A 292 -4.34 18.91 -9.30
C ASN A 292 -2.84 19.09 -9.11
N ASN A 293 -2.43 19.77 -8.03
CA ASN A 293 -1.03 20.08 -7.78
C ASN A 293 -0.22 18.82 -7.50
N PHE A 294 -0.74 17.93 -6.65
CA PHE A 294 -0.01 16.73 -6.27
C PHE A 294 0.07 15.72 -7.41
N THR A 295 -1.02 15.55 -8.19
CA THR A 295 -0.99 14.65 -9.36
C THR A 295 0.02 15.12 -10.40
N ASP A 296 0.06 16.42 -10.72
CA ASP A 296 1.05 16.98 -11.64
C ASP A 296 2.48 16.74 -11.15
N TYR A 297 2.75 17.04 -9.88
CA TYR A 297 4.07 16.83 -9.29
C TYR A 297 4.46 15.34 -9.26
N ALA A 298 3.56 14.47 -8.82
CA ALA A 298 3.82 13.05 -8.63
C ALA A 298 4.16 12.38 -9.97
N LEU A 299 3.37 12.63 -11.01
CA LEU A 299 3.59 12.06 -12.34
C LEU A 299 4.90 12.56 -12.97
N LYS A 300 5.19 13.87 -12.88
CA LYS A 300 6.47 14.44 -13.36
C LYS A 300 7.70 13.87 -12.64
N ASN A 301 7.53 13.39 -11.41
CA ASN A 301 8.61 12.83 -10.61
C ASN A 301 8.59 11.30 -10.56
N GLY A 302 7.88 10.64 -11.49
CA GLY A 302 8.00 9.19 -11.70
C GLY A 302 7.22 8.32 -10.70
N ALA A 303 6.16 8.85 -10.09
CA ALA A 303 5.17 8.02 -9.41
C ALA A 303 4.57 6.98 -10.37
N LEU A 304 4.23 5.81 -9.84
CA LEU A 304 3.59 4.73 -10.60
C LEU A 304 2.14 5.07 -10.99
N GLY A 305 1.53 5.99 -10.24
CA GLY A 305 0.13 6.34 -10.39
C GLY A 305 -0.41 7.17 -9.24
N MET A 306 -1.74 7.28 -9.18
CA MET A 306 -2.47 7.99 -8.16
C MET A 306 -3.58 7.12 -7.53
N ILE A 307 -3.89 7.38 -6.26
CA ILE A 307 -5.08 6.89 -5.56
C ILE A 307 -5.93 8.09 -5.14
N SER A 308 -7.23 8.02 -5.35
CA SER A 308 -8.19 8.95 -4.75
C SER A 308 -9.00 8.20 -3.69
N SER A 309 -8.98 8.66 -2.45
CA SER A 309 -9.73 8.02 -1.37
C SER A 309 -11.12 8.62 -1.18
N SER A 310 -12.01 7.88 -0.52
CA SER A 310 -13.32 8.39 -0.09
C SER A 310 -13.47 8.47 1.43
N TRP A 311 -12.57 7.82 2.18
CA TRP A 311 -12.62 7.67 3.63
C TRP A 311 -14.05 7.36 4.13
N PHE A 312 -14.64 8.30 4.88
CA PHE A 312 -15.92 8.13 5.57
C PHE A 312 -17.17 8.49 4.74
N TYR A 313 -17.03 9.07 3.53
CA TYR A 313 -18.18 9.60 2.79
C TYR A 313 -19.20 8.52 2.42
N ILE A 314 -18.73 7.34 2.04
CA ILE A 314 -19.60 6.22 1.65
C ILE A 314 -20.43 5.75 2.86
N GLN A 315 -19.81 5.65 4.02
CA GLN A 315 -20.48 5.20 5.25
C GLN A 315 -21.47 6.24 5.76
N ASN A 316 -21.23 7.51 5.44
CA ASN A 316 -22.15 8.62 5.69
C ASN A 316 -23.26 8.74 4.63
N GLY A 317 -23.21 7.95 3.54
CA GLY A 317 -24.17 8.03 2.43
C GLY A 317 -24.00 9.26 1.55
N ASP A 318 -22.87 9.97 1.64
CA ASP A 318 -22.56 11.16 0.86
C ASP A 318 -22.04 10.78 -0.53
N TRP A 319 -22.95 10.26 -1.36
CA TRP A 319 -22.64 9.80 -2.70
C TRP A 319 -22.26 10.92 -3.67
N ASP A 320 -22.78 12.13 -3.44
CA ASP A 320 -22.45 13.30 -4.27
C ASP A 320 -20.96 13.65 -4.14
N THR A 321 -20.43 13.65 -2.91
CA THR A 321 -19.00 13.88 -2.69
C THR A 321 -18.14 12.74 -3.24
N VAL A 322 -18.58 11.49 -3.11
CA VAL A 322 -17.90 10.33 -3.71
C VAL A 322 -17.82 10.45 -5.23
N GLU A 323 -18.93 10.81 -5.88
CA GLU A 323 -18.99 11.05 -7.33
C GLU A 323 -18.08 12.18 -7.76
N LYS A 324 -18.07 13.27 -7.00
CA LYS A 324 -17.21 14.44 -7.24
C LYS A 324 -15.73 14.04 -7.21
N ILE A 325 -15.29 13.37 -6.14
CA ILE A 325 -13.91 12.88 -5.99
C ILE A 325 -13.51 12.01 -7.18
N MET A 326 -14.37 11.07 -7.58
CA MET A 326 -14.09 10.17 -8.70
C MET A 326 -13.92 10.92 -10.03
N LYS A 327 -14.82 11.84 -10.34
CA LYS A 327 -14.82 12.59 -11.60
C LYS A 327 -13.61 13.51 -11.69
N GLU A 328 -13.36 14.30 -10.63
CA GLU A 328 -12.30 15.30 -10.61
C GLU A 328 -10.92 14.67 -10.65
N SER A 329 -10.64 13.71 -9.74
CA SER A 329 -9.31 13.10 -9.68
C SER A 329 -8.98 12.28 -10.93
N SER A 330 -9.97 11.63 -11.55
CA SER A 330 -9.77 10.95 -12.84
C SER A 330 -9.49 11.93 -13.97
N ALA A 331 -10.29 13.00 -14.10
CA ALA A 331 -10.10 14.02 -15.14
C ALA A 331 -8.69 14.64 -15.03
N ILE A 332 -8.28 15.01 -13.81
CA ILE A 332 -6.95 15.54 -13.52
C ILE A 332 -5.86 14.53 -13.89
N TYR A 333 -5.97 13.28 -13.44
CA TYR A 333 -4.97 12.25 -13.73
C TYR A 333 -4.75 12.06 -15.24
N TYR A 334 -5.83 11.93 -16.01
CA TYR A 334 -5.73 11.75 -17.46
C TYR A 334 -5.34 13.03 -18.22
N GLU A 335 -5.55 14.20 -17.64
CA GLU A 335 -5.01 15.46 -18.18
C GLU A 335 -3.49 15.52 -17.99
N LYS A 336 -2.99 15.33 -16.75
CA LYS A 336 -1.58 15.49 -16.39
C LYS A 336 -0.65 14.39 -16.89
N ARG A 337 -1.23 13.23 -17.23
CA ARG A 337 -0.46 12.09 -17.75
C ARG A 337 -0.08 12.20 -19.23
N LYS A 338 -0.76 13.06 -19.98
CA LYS A 338 -0.42 13.35 -21.39
C LYS A 338 0.94 14.02 -21.47
#